data_AF-A0A3M8SZT8-F1
#
_entry.id   AF-A0A3M8SZT8-F1
#
_cell.length_a   1.000
_cell.length_b   1.000
_cell.length_c   1.000
_cell.angle_alpha   90.00
_cell.angle_beta   90.00
_cell.angle_gamma   90.00
#
_symmetry.space_group_name_H-M   'P 1'
#
loop_
_entity.id
_entity.type
_entity.pdbx_description
1 polymer ?
#
loop_
_entity_poly.entity_id
_entity_poly.type
_entity_poly.pdbx_seq_one_letter_code
_entity_poly.pdbx_strand_id
1 'polypeptide(L)'
;MLSLDSSRWGELQHAYGPALDTPSLLRQLQSLPEAAGESEPWFTLWSSLAHQGDVYSASFAAVPHVVSALASQPEQAGSTYFQFPAWVEICRKHQGMSVPADLEQAYFAALSQLPALAAAAASRPWDGDMVACVLAAIAAVKGDATVAEAALALSPDGAASYLGWLADQ
;
A
#
# COMPACT_ATOMS: atom_id res chain seq x y z
N MET A 1 -13.91 8.84 0.17
CA MET A 1 -13.59 7.40 0.32
C MET A 1 -14.87 6.65 0.64
N LEU A 2 -14.93 5.34 0.31
CA LEU A 2 -16.09 4.51 0.63
C LEU A 2 -16.25 4.35 2.15
N SER A 3 -17.44 4.58 2.70
CA SER A 3 -17.69 4.39 4.14
C SER A 3 -17.47 2.92 4.56
N LEU A 4 -16.90 2.70 5.75
CA LEU A 4 -16.70 1.35 6.31
C LEU A 4 -18.02 0.66 6.73
N ASP A 5 -19.12 1.41 6.81
CA ASP A 5 -20.46 0.87 7.11
C ASP A 5 -21.31 0.66 5.84
N SER A 6 -20.74 0.91 4.65
CA SER A 6 -21.47 0.78 3.39
C SER A 6 -21.68 -0.69 3.01
N SER A 7 -22.90 -1.04 2.59
CA SER A 7 -23.19 -2.36 1.99
C SER A 7 -22.43 -2.61 0.69
N ARG A 8 -21.90 -1.55 0.05
CA ARG A 8 -21.10 -1.62 -1.19
C ARG A 8 -19.90 -2.56 -1.06
N TRP A 9 -19.34 -2.73 0.14
CA TRP A 9 -18.25 -3.69 0.39
C TRP A 9 -18.62 -5.13 0.03
N GLY A 10 -19.91 -5.51 0.13
CA GLY A 10 -20.38 -6.83 -0.31
C GLY A 10 -20.45 -7.03 -1.83
N GLU A 11 -20.36 -5.94 -2.59
CA GLU A 11 -20.30 -5.97 -4.05
C GLU A 11 -18.85 -5.93 -4.57
N LEU A 12 -17.90 -5.52 -3.72
CA LEU A 12 -16.47 -5.55 -4.01
C LEU A 12 -15.92 -6.96 -3.80
N GLN A 13 -14.89 -7.31 -4.56
CA GLN A 13 -14.22 -8.59 -4.48
C GLN A 13 -12.81 -8.41 -3.93
N HIS A 14 -12.33 -9.44 -3.26
CA HIS A 14 -10.94 -9.70 -2.89
C HIS A 14 -10.60 -11.18 -3.21
N ALA A 15 -9.41 -11.67 -2.88
CA ALA A 15 -8.95 -13.02 -3.24
C ALA A 15 -9.89 -14.17 -2.81
N TYR A 16 -10.66 -13.99 -1.74
CA TYR A 16 -11.53 -15.01 -1.16
C TYR A 16 -13.04 -14.77 -1.40
N GLY A 17 -13.40 -13.88 -2.34
CA GLY A 17 -14.80 -13.55 -2.66
C GLY A 17 -15.23 -12.14 -2.21
N PRO A 18 -16.50 -11.95 -1.80
CA PRO A 18 -17.03 -10.64 -1.37
C PRO A 18 -16.32 -10.07 -0.14
N ALA A 19 -15.98 -8.77 -0.17
CA ALA A 19 -15.14 -8.11 0.83
C ALA A 19 -15.91 -7.55 2.06
N LEU A 20 -16.87 -8.32 2.59
CA LEU A 20 -17.70 -7.90 3.74
C LEU A 20 -16.92 -7.83 5.07
N ASP A 21 -15.83 -8.56 5.17
CA ASP A 21 -14.93 -8.66 6.32
C ASP A 21 -13.90 -7.52 6.35
N THR A 22 -13.47 -7.04 5.18
CA THR A 22 -12.43 -6.03 4.99
C THR A 22 -12.65 -4.75 5.82
N PRO A 23 -13.86 -4.17 5.94
CA PRO A 23 -14.05 -2.97 6.75
C PRO A 23 -13.68 -3.14 8.23
N SER A 24 -13.89 -4.33 8.80
CA SER A 24 -13.54 -4.61 10.19
C SER A 24 -12.02 -4.58 10.43
N LEU A 25 -11.25 -5.06 9.45
CA LEU A 25 -9.79 -5.02 9.45
C LEU A 25 -9.27 -3.60 9.28
N LEU A 26 -9.87 -2.82 8.36
CA LEU A 26 -9.50 -1.42 8.13
C LEU A 26 -9.73 -0.52 9.36
N ARG A 27 -10.77 -0.79 10.17
CA ARG A 27 -10.98 -0.05 11.44
C ARG A 27 -9.81 -0.23 12.41
N GLN A 28 -9.18 -1.40 12.44
CA GLN A 28 -8.07 -1.68 13.37
C GLN A 28 -6.83 -0.83 13.07
N LEU A 29 -6.67 -0.37 11.83
CA LEU A 29 -5.57 0.50 11.40
C LEU A 29 -5.54 1.86 12.13
N GLN A 30 -6.63 2.26 12.79
CA GLN A 30 -6.67 3.49 13.60
C GLN A 30 -5.67 3.46 14.77
N SER A 31 -5.32 2.26 15.26
CA SER A 31 -4.30 2.08 16.31
C SER A 31 -2.87 1.97 15.77
N LEU A 32 -2.69 2.12 14.46
CA LEU A 32 -1.42 1.94 13.75
C LEU A 32 -0.67 0.65 14.11
N PRO A 33 -1.33 -0.53 14.05
CA PRO A 33 -0.66 -1.80 14.31
C PRO A 33 0.52 -2.00 13.35
N GLU A 34 1.61 -2.54 13.89
CA GLU A 34 2.77 -2.96 13.11
C GLU A 34 2.45 -4.18 12.24
N ALA A 35 3.02 -4.23 11.04
CA ALA A 35 2.98 -5.42 10.19
C ALA A 35 4.16 -6.34 10.53
N ALA A 36 4.03 -7.12 11.61
CA ALA A 36 5.04 -8.07 12.04
C ALA A 36 4.56 -9.52 11.85
N GLY A 37 5.20 -10.27 10.95
CA GLY A 37 4.85 -11.67 10.68
C GLY A 37 3.38 -11.83 10.29
N GLU A 38 2.67 -12.72 10.98
CA GLU A 38 1.25 -13.03 10.76
C GLU A 38 0.31 -12.17 11.63
N SER A 39 0.77 -11.00 12.08
CA SER A 39 -0.05 -10.13 12.94
C SER A 39 -1.20 -9.45 12.17
N GLU A 40 -2.38 -9.47 12.78
CA GLU A 40 -3.56 -8.78 12.28
C GLU A 40 -3.52 -7.27 12.56
N PRO A 41 -4.19 -6.43 11.73
CA PRO A 41 -5.01 -6.79 10.56
C PRO A 41 -4.20 -7.01 9.28
N TRP A 42 -2.88 -6.75 9.31
CA TRP A 42 -2.07 -6.69 8.09
C TRP A 42 -1.94 -8.03 7.41
N PHE A 43 -1.81 -9.13 8.16
CA PHE A 43 -1.76 -10.46 7.60
C PHE A 43 -2.97 -10.74 6.70
N THR A 44 -4.20 -10.58 7.20
CA THR A 44 -5.40 -10.81 6.39
C THR A 44 -5.55 -9.75 5.28
N LEU A 45 -5.24 -8.47 5.54
CA LEU A 45 -5.32 -7.43 4.51
C LEU A 45 -4.40 -7.72 3.31
N TRP A 46 -3.13 -8.10 3.55
CA TRP A 46 -2.22 -8.49 2.48
C TRP A 46 -2.68 -9.77 1.79
N SER A 47 -3.07 -10.78 2.55
CA SER A 47 -3.48 -12.08 2.01
C SER A 47 -4.71 -11.98 1.11
N SER A 48 -5.64 -11.07 1.42
CA SER A 48 -6.92 -10.91 0.70
C SER A 48 -6.89 -9.84 -0.39
N LEU A 49 -6.25 -8.69 -0.15
CA LEU A 49 -6.32 -7.51 -1.03
C LEU A 49 -5.14 -7.41 -2.02
N ALA A 50 -4.07 -8.19 -1.82
CA ALA A 50 -2.86 -8.13 -2.64
C ALA A 50 -2.27 -9.54 -2.89
N HIS A 51 -3.16 -10.53 -3.06
CA HIS A 51 -2.81 -11.94 -3.08
C HIS A 51 -1.90 -12.29 -4.26
N GLN A 52 -0.67 -12.73 -4.00
CA GLN A 52 0.29 -13.20 -5.02
C GLN A 52 0.50 -12.23 -6.19
N GLY A 53 0.41 -10.92 -5.93
CA GLY A 53 0.57 -9.88 -6.95
C GLY A 53 -0.71 -9.52 -7.71
N ASP A 54 -1.86 -10.08 -7.34
CA ASP A 54 -3.17 -9.66 -7.81
C ASP A 54 -3.82 -8.62 -6.89
N VAL A 55 -4.56 -7.70 -7.50
CA VAL A 55 -5.38 -6.71 -6.80
C VAL A 55 -6.82 -6.76 -7.29
N TYR A 56 -7.72 -6.26 -6.47
CA TYR A 56 -9.16 -6.41 -6.66
C TYR A 56 -9.88 -5.08 -6.42
N SER A 57 -11.20 -5.06 -6.66
CA SER A 57 -11.99 -3.86 -6.43
C SER A 57 -12.00 -3.42 -4.95
N ALA A 58 -11.90 -4.37 -4.01
CA ALA A 58 -11.72 -4.06 -2.59
C ALA A 58 -10.35 -3.43 -2.27
N SER A 59 -9.29 -3.78 -3.01
CA SER A 59 -7.96 -3.19 -2.85
C SER A 59 -7.99 -1.69 -3.12
N PHE A 60 -8.68 -1.27 -4.19
CA PHE A 60 -8.86 0.15 -4.51
C PHE A 60 -9.70 0.89 -3.47
N ALA A 61 -10.72 0.23 -2.91
CA ALA A 61 -11.53 0.81 -1.83
C ALA A 61 -10.76 0.93 -0.51
N ALA A 62 -9.80 0.03 -0.25
CA ALA A 62 -8.99 -0.01 0.97
C ALA A 62 -7.88 1.05 1.00
N VAL A 63 -7.26 1.36 -0.13
CA VAL A 63 -6.13 2.33 -0.20
C VAL A 63 -6.44 3.67 0.48
N PRO A 64 -7.60 4.33 0.25
CA PRO A 64 -7.94 5.56 0.98
C PRO A 64 -7.98 5.43 2.50
N HIS A 65 -8.37 4.27 3.03
CA HIS A 65 -8.40 4.02 4.48
C HIS A 65 -7.01 3.82 5.05
N VAL A 66 -6.14 3.09 4.33
CA VAL A 66 -4.73 2.93 4.71
C VAL A 66 -4.00 4.27 4.73
N VAL A 67 -4.18 5.08 3.68
CA VAL A 67 -3.59 6.42 3.62
C VAL A 67 -4.18 7.33 4.70
N SER A 68 -5.47 7.21 5.02
CA SER A 68 -6.07 7.97 6.11
C SER A 68 -5.50 7.57 7.49
N ALA A 69 -5.21 6.28 7.71
CA ALA A 69 -4.57 5.83 8.93
C ALA A 69 -3.14 6.39 9.03
N LEU A 70 -2.36 6.29 7.95
CA LEU A 70 -1.04 6.92 7.84
C LEU A 70 -1.08 8.42 8.15
N ALA A 71 -2.04 9.15 7.59
CA ALA A 71 -2.19 10.58 7.76
C ALA A 71 -2.54 11.00 9.20
N SER A 72 -3.04 10.09 10.04
CA SER A 72 -3.40 10.41 11.42
C SER A 72 -2.18 10.68 12.29
N GLN A 73 -1.10 9.90 12.14
CA GLN A 73 0.17 10.05 12.87
C GLN A 73 1.33 9.57 11.97
N PRO A 74 1.72 10.36 10.93
CA PRO A 74 2.72 9.96 9.95
C PRO A 74 4.08 9.58 10.55
N GLU A 75 4.45 10.19 11.67
CA GLU A 75 5.67 9.93 12.41
C GLU A 75 5.68 8.58 13.13
N GLN A 76 4.52 7.97 13.38
CA GLN A 76 4.38 6.66 14.04
C GLN A 76 4.10 5.52 13.07
N ALA A 77 3.58 5.81 11.87
CA ALA A 77 3.26 4.79 10.90
C ALA A 77 4.51 4.02 10.43
N GLY A 78 4.37 2.70 10.33
CA GLY A 78 5.39 1.81 9.78
C GLY A 78 5.44 1.82 8.24
N SER A 79 6.46 1.16 7.68
CA SER A 79 6.71 1.07 6.23
C SER A 79 5.52 0.52 5.45
N THR A 80 4.78 -0.45 6.02
CA THR A 80 3.62 -1.10 5.37
C THR A 80 2.53 -0.11 4.93
N TYR A 81 2.37 1.02 5.63
CA TYR A 81 1.39 2.05 5.30
C TYR A 81 1.74 2.83 4.02
N PHE A 82 3.02 2.82 3.63
CA PHE A 82 3.47 3.29 2.31
C PHE A 82 3.53 2.14 1.30
N GLN A 83 3.96 0.96 1.74
CA GLN A 83 4.12 -0.22 0.91
C GLN A 83 2.80 -0.68 0.28
N PHE A 84 1.74 -0.79 1.08
CA PHE A 84 0.45 -1.30 0.61
C PHE A 84 -0.15 -0.45 -0.53
N PRO A 85 -0.32 0.87 -0.40
CA PRO A 85 -0.84 1.68 -1.51
C PRO A 85 0.11 1.72 -2.71
N ALA A 86 1.43 1.65 -2.50
CA ALA A 86 2.39 1.55 -3.60
C ALA A 86 2.20 0.24 -4.38
N TRP A 87 2.12 -0.89 -3.68
CA TRP A 87 1.93 -2.21 -4.28
C TRP A 87 0.62 -2.31 -5.04
N VAL A 88 -0.48 -1.79 -4.47
CA VAL A 88 -1.78 -1.78 -5.15
C VAL A 88 -1.69 -1.02 -6.48
N GLU A 89 -1.01 0.13 -6.50
CA GLU A 89 -0.83 0.92 -7.72
C GLU A 89 0.10 0.25 -8.74
N ILE A 90 1.18 -0.39 -8.28
CA ILE A 90 2.09 -1.19 -9.12
C ILE A 90 1.31 -2.29 -9.83
N CYS A 91 0.60 -3.14 -9.08
CA CYS A 91 -0.20 -4.24 -9.63
C CYS A 91 -1.26 -3.72 -10.60
N ARG A 92 -1.98 -2.65 -10.23
CA ARG A 92 -2.98 -2.02 -11.11
C ARG A 92 -2.39 -1.60 -12.44
N LYS A 93 -1.20 -1.00 -12.44
CA LYS A 93 -0.49 -0.54 -13.65
C LYS A 93 0.00 -1.71 -14.50
N HIS A 94 0.62 -2.72 -13.89
CA HIS A 94 1.12 -3.90 -14.60
C HIS A 94 -0.02 -4.70 -15.25
N GLN A 95 -1.16 -4.80 -14.58
CA GLN A 95 -2.32 -5.53 -15.07
C GLN A 95 -3.24 -4.68 -15.97
N GLY A 96 -2.95 -3.39 -16.15
CA GLY A 96 -3.79 -2.49 -16.94
C GLY A 96 -5.21 -2.30 -16.38
N MET A 97 -5.38 -2.45 -15.07
CA MET A 97 -6.70 -2.39 -14.42
C MET A 97 -7.21 -0.96 -14.27
N SER A 98 -8.49 -0.77 -14.57
CA SER A 98 -9.24 0.43 -14.18
C SER A 98 -9.71 0.33 -12.74
N VAL A 99 -9.76 1.48 -12.06
CA VAL A 99 -10.41 1.60 -10.76
C VAL A 99 -11.91 1.74 -11.00
N PRO A 100 -12.80 1.13 -10.19
CA PRO A 100 -14.24 1.38 -10.30
C PRO A 100 -14.57 2.87 -10.20
N ALA A 101 -15.44 3.37 -11.07
CA ALA A 101 -15.72 4.81 -11.22
C ALA A 101 -16.17 5.48 -9.90
N ASP A 102 -16.89 4.76 -9.04
CA ASP A 102 -17.33 5.24 -7.72
C ASP A 102 -16.18 5.36 -6.71
N LEU A 103 -15.02 4.73 -6.96
CA LEU A 103 -13.84 4.72 -6.11
C LEU A 103 -12.69 5.60 -6.64
N GLU A 104 -12.66 5.87 -7.95
CA GLU A 104 -11.56 6.58 -8.64
C GLU A 104 -11.12 7.85 -7.92
N GLN A 105 -12.06 8.76 -7.64
CA GLN A 105 -11.74 10.05 -7.03
C GLN A 105 -11.04 9.87 -5.68
N ALA A 106 -11.55 8.97 -4.83
CA ALA A 106 -10.99 8.75 -3.50
C ALA A 106 -9.63 8.04 -3.57
N TYR A 107 -9.50 7.06 -4.47
CA TYR A 107 -8.28 6.30 -4.67
C TYR A 107 -7.12 7.21 -5.12
N PHE A 108 -7.31 7.99 -6.18
CA PHE A 108 -6.26 8.89 -6.68
C PHE A 108 -5.97 10.06 -5.74
N ALA A 109 -6.99 10.58 -5.04
CA ALA A 109 -6.78 11.60 -4.01
C ALA A 109 -6.01 11.07 -2.79
N ALA A 110 -6.12 9.77 -2.47
CA ALA A 110 -5.31 9.16 -1.43
C ALA A 110 -3.85 9.01 -1.88
N LEU A 111 -3.62 8.47 -3.08
CA LEU A 111 -2.28 8.32 -3.63
C LEU A 111 -1.52 9.66 -3.73
N SER A 112 -2.20 10.74 -4.13
CA SER A 112 -1.56 12.06 -4.25
C SER A 112 -1.06 12.66 -2.94
N GLN A 113 -1.51 12.16 -1.79
CA GLN A 113 -1.05 12.59 -0.46
C GLN A 113 0.28 11.96 -0.04
N LEU A 114 0.64 10.79 -0.59
CA LEU A 114 1.81 10.01 -0.16
C LEU A 114 3.13 10.81 -0.14
N PRO A 115 3.44 11.70 -1.12
CA PRO A 115 4.66 12.51 -1.04
C PRO A 115 4.70 13.47 0.16
N ALA A 116 3.58 14.10 0.51
CA ALA A 116 3.50 14.99 1.66
C ALA A 116 3.57 14.21 2.99
N LEU A 117 2.94 13.03 3.03
CA LEU A 117 3.00 12.14 4.19
C LEU A 117 4.40 11.58 4.40
N ALA A 118 5.13 11.26 3.32
CA ALA A 118 6.54 10.87 3.39
C ALA A 118 7.38 12.00 4.00
N ALA A 119 7.17 13.25 3.59
CA ALA A 119 7.87 14.39 4.16
C ALA A 119 7.56 14.58 5.66
N ALA A 120 6.31 14.37 6.09
CA ALA A 120 5.94 14.44 7.50
C ALA A 120 6.58 13.30 8.33
N ALA A 121 6.56 12.08 7.80
CA ALA A 121 7.16 10.90 8.43
C ALA A 121 8.70 11.00 8.53
N ALA A 122 9.35 11.84 7.72
CA ALA A 122 10.81 12.02 7.69
C ALA A 122 11.36 12.80 8.89
N SER A 123 10.50 13.21 9.83
CA SER A 123 10.89 13.83 11.09
C SER A 123 11.65 12.88 12.03
N ARG A 124 11.60 11.56 11.79
CA ARG A 124 12.38 10.54 12.50
C ARG A 124 13.35 9.82 11.56
N PRO A 125 14.42 9.18 12.08
CA PRO A 125 15.23 8.26 11.31
C PRO A 125 14.38 7.11 10.75
N TRP A 126 14.73 6.67 9.53
CA TRP A 126 14.13 5.54 8.85
C TRP A 126 15.12 4.38 8.76
N ASP A 127 14.61 3.16 8.90
CA ASP A 127 15.33 1.96 8.48
C ASP A 127 15.27 1.82 6.95
N GLY A 128 15.99 0.83 6.42
CA GLY A 128 16.04 0.60 4.98
C GLY A 128 14.70 0.20 4.37
N ASP A 129 13.88 -0.55 5.10
CA ASP A 129 12.57 -0.99 4.60
C ASP A 129 11.61 0.20 4.43
N MET A 130 11.60 1.13 5.39
CA MET A 130 10.86 2.38 5.28
C MET A 130 11.33 3.23 4.10
N VAL A 131 12.66 3.36 3.90
CA VAL A 131 13.21 4.07 2.73
C VAL A 131 12.72 3.45 1.42
N ALA A 132 12.85 2.14 1.27
CA ALA A 132 12.42 1.40 0.08
C ALA A 132 10.91 1.59 -0.20
N CYS A 133 10.07 1.45 0.83
CA CYS A 133 8.62 1.61 0.71
C CYS A 133 8.21 3.04 0.34
N VAL A 134 8.87 4.06 0.90
CA VAL A 134 8.60 5.47 0.57
C VAL A 134 9.03 5.78 -0.88
N LEU A 135 10.20 5.30 -1.31
CA LEU A 135 10.65 5.45 -2.70
C LEU A 135 9.65 4.81 -3.68
N ALA A 136 9.20 3.59 -3.36
CA ALA A 136 8.20 2.89 -4.15
C ALA A 136 6.87 3.66 -4.22
N ALA A 137 6.37 4.16 -3.09
CA ALA A 137 5.16 4.97 -3.03
C ALA A 137 5.26 6.22 -3.91
N ILE A 138 6.40 6.95 -3.84
CA ILE A 138 6.61 8.15 -4.66
C ILE A 138 6.65 7.78 -6.15
N ALA A 139 7.41 6.75 -6.54
CA ALA A 139 7.51 6.32 -7.93
C ALA A 139 6.15 5.87 -8.50
N ALA A 140 5.37 5.11 -7.72
CA ALA A 140 4.04 4.63 -8.11
C ALA A 140 3.09 5.81 -8.36
N VAL A 141 3.08 6.82 -7.48
CA VAL A 141 2.26 8.04 -7.63
C VAL A 141 2.68 8.87 -8.84
N LYS A 142 3.96 8.84 -9.23
CA LYS A 142 4.45 9.48 -10.46
C LYS A 142 4.18 8.67 -11.73
N GLY A 143 3.56 7.50 -11.59
CA GLY A 143 3.11 6.67 -12.69
C GLY A 143 4.18 5.72 -13.22
N ASP A 144 5.31 5.58 -12.53
CA ASP A 144 6.39 4.65 -12.89
C ASP A 144 6.33 3.39 -12.02
N ALA A 145 5.52 2.42 -12.46
CA ALA A 145 5.32 1.17 -11.74
C ALA A 145 6.58 0.29 -11.73
N THR A 146 7.37 0.32 -12.80
CA THR A 146 8.63 -0.44 -12.89
C THR A 146 9.65 0.08 -11.87
N VAL A 147 9.85 1.40 -11.79
CA VAL A 147 10.75 1.98 -10.77
C VAL A 147 10.21 1.73 -9.36
N ALA A 148 8.89 1.79 -9.18
CA ALA A 148 8.28 1.53 -7.88
C ALA A 148 8.48 0.10 -7.40
N GLU A 149 8.28 -0.89 -8.28
CA GLU A 149 8.55 -2.30 -7.97
C GLU A 149 10.04 -2.54 -7.68
N ALA A 150 10.93 -1.97 -8.51
CA ALA A 150 12.36 -2.04 -8.27
C ALA A 150 12.73 -1.45 -6.90
N ALA A 151 12.15 -0.31 -6.52
CA ALA A 151 12.38 0.32 -5.22
C ALA A 151 11.98 -0.58 -4.04
N LEU A 152 10.91 -1.38 -4.15
CA LEU A 152 10.55 -2.35 -3.12
C LEU A 152 11.57 -3.49 -2.97
N ALA A 153 12.30 -3.82 -4.03
CA ALA A 153 13.37 -4.81 -3.98
C ALA A 153 14.67 -4.25 -3.37
N LEU A 154 14.79 -2.93 -3.18
CA LEU A 154 15.99 -2.26 -2.64
C LEU A 154 15.98 -2.16 -1.11
N SER A 155 15.57 -3.23 -0.41
CA SER A 155 15.93 -3.38 1.02
C SER A 155 17.46 -3.30 1.17
N PRO A 156 18.03 -3.06 2.38
CA PRO A 156 19.49 -2.97 2.54
C PRO A 156 20.25 -4.14 1.90
N ASP A 157 19.77 -5.36 2.10
CA ASP A 157 20.35 -6.58 1.51
C ASP A 157 20.10 -6.67 -0.01
N GLY A 158 18.90 -6.28 -0.45
CA GLY A 158 18.54 -6.26 -1.87
C GLY A 158 19.36 -5.26 -2.67
N ALA A 159 19.58 -4.06 -2.14
CA ALA A 159 20.42 -3.03 -2.74
C ALA A 159 21.89 -3.47 -2.82
N ALA A 160 22.42 -4.07 -1.75
CA ALA A 160 23.78 -4.61 -1.74
C ALA A 160 23.95 -5.74 -2.79
N SER A 161 22.96 -6.64 -2.88
CA SER A 161 22.96 -7.73 -3.86
C SER A 161 22.90 -7.21 -5.30
N TYR A 162 22.07 -6.21 -5.55
CA TYR A 162 21.95 -5.57 -6.86
C TYR A 162 23.26 -4.88 -7.30
N LEU A 163 23.90 -4.13 -6.40
CA LEU A 163 25.18 -3.48 -6.69
C LEU A 163 26.32 -4.48 -6.89
N GLY A 164 26.32 -5.59 -6.14
CA GLY A 164 27.26 -6.69 -6.38
C GLY A 164 27.06 -7.31 -7.76
N TRP A 165 25.82 -7.64 -8.12
CA TRP A 165 25.50 -8.17 -9.45
C TRP A 165 25.93 -7.24 -10.59
N LEU A 166 25.73 -5.91 -10.45
CA LEU A 166 26.17 -4.93 -11.44
C LEU A 166 27.69 -4.84 -11.60
N ALA A 167 28.44 -5.01 -10.51
CA ALA A 167 29.90 -4.99 -10.54
C ALA A 167 30.50 -6.22 -11.23
N ASP A 168 29.74 -7.31 -11.29
CA ASP A 168 30.12 -8.57 -11.93
C ASP A 168 29.71 -8.67 -13.42
N GLN A 169 29.04 -7.64 -13.98
CA GLN A 169 28.70 -7.54 -15.42
C GLN A 169 29.82 -6.87 -16.22
#